data_AF-W1W5U4-F1
#
_entry.id   AF-W1W5U4-F1
#
_cell.length_a   1.000
_cell.length_b   1.000
_cell.length_c   1.000
_cell.angle_alpha   90.00
_cell.angle_beta   90.00
_cell.angle_gamma   90.00
#
_symmetry.space_group_name_H-M   'P 1'
#
loop_
_entity.id
_entity.type
_entity.pdbx_description
1 polymer ?
#
loop_
_entity_poly.entity_id
_entity_poly.type
_entity_poly.pdbx_seq_one_letter_code
_entity_poly.pdbx_strand_id
1 'polypeptide(L)' 'MNGYKEIPVTYMRGGTSKGAYLLQDTLPTDQAARDRMILDLYGSPDARQINGIGGADPLTSKVAIV' A
#
# COMPACT_ATOMS: atom_id res chain seq x y z
N MET A 1 -21.71 -0.90 2.35
CA MET A 1 -20.38 -1.47 2.61
C MET A 1 -19.75 -0.66 3.75
N ASN A 2 -20.09 -0.97 5.00
CA ASN A 2 -19.62 -0.21 6.16
C ASN A 2 -18.49 -1.00 6.81
N GLY A 3 -17.24 -0.67 6.49
CA GLY A 3 -16.06 -1.39 7.02
C GLY A 3 -14.73 -1.06 6.36
N TYR A 4 -14.73 -0.38 5.21
CA TYR A 4 -13.50 0.03 4.52
C TYR A 4 -13.25 1.53 4.69
N LYS A 5 -11.97 1.89 4.87
CA LYS A 5 -11.50 3.27 4.84
C LYS A 5 -10.93 3.57 3.47
N GLU A 6 -11.44 4.61 2.82
CA GLU A 6 -10.88 5.10 1.56
C GLU A 6 -9.61 5.91 1.83
N ILE A 7 -8.62 5.74 0.95
CA ILE A 7 -7.35 6.45 0.99
C ILE A 7 -7.00 6.93 -0.42
N PRO A 8 -6.59 8.19 -0.60
CA PRO A 8 -6.09 8.65 -1.89
C PRO A 8 -4.77 7.94 -2.22
N VAL A 9 -4.70 7.29 -3.38
CA VAL A 9 -3.50 6.57 -3.84
C VAL A 9 -3.25 6.86 -5.31
N THR A 10 -2.00 7.14 -5.65
CA THR A 10 -1.52 7.02 -7.03
C THR A 10 -0.78 5.70 -7.16
N TYR A 11 -1.27 4.79 -7.98
CA TYR A 11 -0.57 3.54 -8.30
C TYR A 11 0.09 3.67 -9.67
N MET A 12 1.42 3.59 -9.71
CA MET A 12 2.16 3.84 -10.94
C MET A 12 3.38 2.96 -11.12
N ARG A 13 3.85 2.90 -12.37
CA ARG A 13 5.14 2.32 -12.74
C ARG A 13 6.23 3.39 -12.60
N GLY A 14 7.26 3.10 -11.80
CA GLY A 14 8.48 3.89 -11.68
C GLY A 14 9.68 3.06 -12.12
N GLY A 15 10.29 3.41 -13.26
CA GLY A 15 11.34 2.57 -13.86
C GLY A 15 10.83 1.14 -14.13
N THR A 16 11.55 0.13 -13.65
CA THR A 16 11.16 -1.29 -13.76
C THR A 16 10.32 -1.80 -12.59
N SER A 17 9.90 -0.93 -11.68
CA SER A 17 9.06 -1.27 -10.52
C SER A 17 7.65 -0.67 -10.60
N LYS A 18 6.71 -1.17 -9.80
CA LYS A 18 5.39 -0.58 -9.57
C LYS A 18 5.13 -0.40 -8.08
N GLY A 19 4.39 0.64 -7.71
CA GLY A 19 4.10 0.93 -6.31
C GLY A 19 3.02 1.98 -6.11
N ALA A 20 2.49 2.02 -4.88
CA ALA A 20 1.62 3.07 -4.40
C ALA A 20 2.43 4.27 -3.93
N TYR A 21 1.96 5.45 -4.30
CA TYR A 21 2.45 6.73 -3.84
C TYR A 21 1.35 7.35 -2.98
N LEU A 22 1.69 7.62 -1.73
CA LEU A 22 0.79 8.08 -0.68
C LEU A 22 1.23 9.47 -0.21
N LEU A 23 0.29 10.39 -0.05
CA LEU A 23 0.57 11.70 0.56
C LEU A 23 0.67 11.53 2.08
N GLN A 24 1.76 11.97 2.69
CA GLN A 24 2.01 11.82 4.13
C GLN A 24 0.84 12.33 4.98
N ASP A 25 0.25 13.46 4.60
CA ASP A 25 -0.83 14.13 5.36
C ASP A 25 -2.15 13.35 5.37
N THR A 26 -2.28 12.34 4.51
CA THR A 26 -3.46 11.45 4.47
C THR A 26 -3.31 10.19 5.31
N LEU A 27 -2.11 9.96 5.88
CA LEU A 27 -1.78 8.75 6.62
C LEU A 27 -2.00 8.89 8.12
N PRO A 28 -2.20 7.78 8.86
CA PRO A 28 -2.12 7.78 10.30
C PRO A 28 -0.78 8.35 10.80
N THR A 29 -0.84 9.23 11.80
CA THR A 29 0.35 9.78 12.47
C THR A 29 1.06 8.72 13.29
N ASP A 30 0.31 7.85 13.97
CA ASP A 30 0.83 6.67 14.66
C ASP A 30 1.50 5.71 13.67
N GLN A 31 2.74 5.34 13.97
CA GLN A 31 3.56 4.52 13.08
C GLN A 31 3.00 3.10 12.96
N ALA A 32 2.56 2.48 14.05
CA ALA A 32 2.05 1.12 14.02
C ALA A 32 0.74 1.03 13.19
N ALA A 33 -0.14 2.02 13.32
CA ALA A 33 -1.35 2.14 12.52
C ALA A 33 -1.03 2.37 11.03
N ARG A 34 -0.01 3.16 10.72
CA ARG A 34 0.44 3.40 9.34
C ARG A 34 1.01 2.14 8.70
N ASP A 35 1.90 1.45 9.42
CA ASP A 35 2.50 0.20 8.95
C ASP A 35 1.43 -0.87 8.73
N ARG A 36 0.46 -0.97 9.65
CA ARG A 36 -0.68 -1.88 9.50
C ARG A 36 -1.51 -1.55 8.27
N MET A 37 -1.85 -0.28 8.08
CA MET A 37 -2.59 0.19 6.89
C MET A 37 -1.84 -0.14 5.60
N ILE A 38 -0.52 0.08 5.54
CA ILE A 38 0.30 -0.23 4.35
C ILE A 38 0.33 -1.74 4.10
N LEU A 39 0.48 -2.56 5.13
CA LEU A 39 0.45 -4.02 4.98
C LEU A 39 -0.91 -4.50 4.44
N ASP A 40 -2.01 -3.97 4.98
CA ASP A 40 -3.37 -4.27 4.53
C ASP A 40 -3.57 -3.81 3.07
N LEU A 41 -3.06 -2.63 2.69
CA LEU A 41 -3.09 -2.14 1.31
C LEU A 41 -2.41 -3.11 0.33
N TYR A 42 -1.28 -3.69 0.72
CA TYR A 42 -0.53 -4.64 -0.11
C TYR A 42 -1.03 -6.08 -0.01
N GLY A 43 -2.00 -6.38 0.86
CA GLY A 43 -2.46 -7.75 1.09
C GLY A 43 -1.42 -8.62 1.79
N SER A 44 -0.44 -8.02 2.46
CA SER A 44 0.62 -8.72 3.20
C SER A 44 0.10 -9.14 4.59
N PRO A 45 0.53 -10.29 5.14
CA PRO A 45 1.67 -11.12 4.75
C PRO A 45 1.32 -12.30 3.81
N ASP A 46 0.22 -12.25 3.05
CA ASP A 46 -0.10 -13.31 2.09
C ASP A 46 0.97 -13.37 0.99
N ALA A 47 1.57 -14.55 0.80
CA ALA A 47 2.55 -14.80 -0.24
C ALA A 47 2.03 -14.49 -1.65
N ARG A 48 0.71 -14.51 -1.85
CA ARG A 48 0.06 -14.18 -3.12
C ARG A 48 -0.43 -12.74 -3.21
N GLN A 49 -0.50 -12.03 -2.08
CA GLN A 49 -1.02 -10.65 -2.00
C GLN A 49 -2.41 -10.46 -2.66
N ILE A 50 -3.25 -11.51 -2.71
CA ILE A 50 -4.47 -11.52 -3.53
C ILE A 50 -5.57 -10.58 -3.02
N ASN A 51 -5.49 -10.22 -1.73
CA ASN A 51 -6.42 -9.30 -1.08
C ASN A 51 -5.79 -7.90 -0.87
N GLY A 52 -4.98 -7.45 -1.83
CA GLY A 52 -4.37 -6.13 -1.84
C GLY A 52 -3.82 -5.77 -3.22
N ILE A 53 -3.08 -4.67 -3.31
CA ILE A 53 -2.51 -4.16 -4.57
C ILE A 53 -1.13 -4.72 -4.91
N GLY A 54 -0.57 -5.55 -4.01
CA GLY A 54 0.72 -6.18 -4.20
C GLY A 54 0.68 -7.21 -5.32
N GLY A 55 1.79 -7.36 -6.05
CA GLY A 55 1.89 -8.31 -7.17
C GLY A 55 2.65 -9.60 -6.85
N ALA A 56 2.82 -9.94 -5.57
CA ALA A 56 3.56 -11.11 -5.08
C ALA A 56 5.02 -11.18 -5.54
N ASP A 57 5.61 -10.02 -5.90
CA ASP A 57 7.00 -9.89 -6.32
C ASP A 57 7.60 -8.60 -5.72
N PRO A 58 8.87 -8.58 -5.25
CA PRO A 58 9.49 -7.39 -4.67
C PRO A 58 9.48 -6.13 -5.56
N LEU A 59 9.42 -6.28 -6.89
CA LEU A 59 9.32 -5.16 -7.84
C LEU A 59 7.92 -4.55 -7.92
N THR A 60 6.92 -5.21 -7.33
CA THR A 60 5.51 -4.78 -7.32
C THR A 60 4.92 -4.65 -5.92
N SER A 61 5.73 -4.83 -4.88
CA SER A 61 5.38 -4.67 -3.47
C SER A 61 6.17 -3.53 -2.81
N LYS A 62 6.06 -2.31 -3.36
CA LYS A 62 6.81 -1.12 -2.91
C LYS A 62 5.89 0.08 -2.67
N VAL A 63 6.06 0.80 -1.58
CA VAL A 63 5.34 2.05 -1.29
C VAL A 63 6.30 3.24 -1.23
N ALA A 64 5.85 4.40 -1.69
CA ALA A 64 6.50 5.69 -1.47
C ALA A 64 5.56 6.61 -0.70
N ILE A 65 6.08 7.27 0.33
CA ILE A 65 5.38 8.31 1.07
C ILE A 65 6.02 9.63 0.67
N VAL A 66 5.19 10.58 0.22
CA VAL A 66 5.60 11.88 -0.33
C VAL A 66 4.99 13.01 0.51
#